data_AF-A0A968F134-F1
#
_entry.id   AF-A0A968F134-F1
#
_cell.length_a   1.000
_cell.length_b   1.000
_cell.length_c   1.000
_cell.angle_alpha   90.00
_cell.angle_beta   90.00
_cell.angle_gamma   90.00
#
_symmetry.space_group_name_H-M   'P 1'
#
loop_
_entity.id
_entity.type
_entity.pdbx_description
1 polymer ?
#
loop_
_entity_poly.entity_id
_entity_poly.type
_entity_poly.pdbx_seq_one_letter_code
_entity_poly.pdbx_strand_id
1 'polypeptide(L)'
;MWFYQSMTVLFTVLLLSATTFAQRWQNIIPNSGDVPDPRSNAAAIYDPVNHRMILFAGKASSGDRNDVWAFDLNTSLWSDITPTSGSAPAPRFTPNAVYDAVDHRMIIWSGQGAAFLNDVWAFDLASETWSEFTPPDPKPNIRYGTAAVFDPLARDLVTFAGFTSQGRFDDTWRFDVENVAWNNVTPAQGNPLERCLHSASYDSLNHRMIMYGGQNAGPLADIWAFDLTQNSWTELTPSGSPPGRYFAATIYDARNHRVIIFGGNRGNNGGVTKEVWAFDLTASTWEQLLPAGNLP
;
A
#
# COMPACT_ATOMS: atom_id res chain seq x y z
N MET A 1 -12.44 -65.95 -42.83
CA MET A 1 -12.94 -65.20 -41.65
C MET A 1 -11.71 -64.71 -40.89
N TRP A 2 -11.26 -63.47 -41.11
CA TRP A 2 -10.43 -62.62 -40.23
C TRP A 2 -10.31 -61.26 -40.95
N PHE A 3 -10.93 -60.22 -40.38
CA PHE A 3 -10.89 -58.84 -40.87
C PHE A 3 -9.61 -58.16 -40.37
N TYR A 4 -8.85 -57.50 -41.24
CA TYR A 4 -7.87 -56.50 -40.84
C TYR A 4 -8.59 -55.16 -40.68
N GLN A 5 -8.79 -54.71 -39.44
CA GLN A 5 -9.18 -53.35 -39.14
C GLN A 5 -7.92 -52.46 -39.09
N SER A 6 -7.93 -51.40 -39.90
CA SER A 6 -6.98 -50.29 -39.80
C SER A 6 -7.16 -49.59 -38.45
N MET A 7 -6.13 -49.60 -37.62
CA MET A 7 -6.06 -48.73 -36.43
C MET A 7 -5.62 -47.33 -36.87
N THR A 8 -6.59 -46.42 -36.91
CA THR A 8 -6.39 -44.98 -37.00
C THR A 8 -5.78 -44.48 -35.69
N VAL A 9 -4.64 -43.78 -35.77
CA VAL A 9 -4.05 -43.02 -34.67
C VAL A 9 -4.95 -41.82 -34.38
N LEU A 10 -5.48 -41.70 -33.16
CA LEU A 10 -6.08 -40.46 -32.65
C LEU A 10 -5.15 -39.85 -31.59
N PHE A 11 -4.54 -38.72 -31.95
CA PHE A 11 -3.92 -37.77 -31.03
C PHE A 11 -4.94 -36.65 -30.77
N THR A 12 -5.47 -36.56 -29.55
CA THR A 12 -6.39 -35.49 -29.08
C THR A 12 -6.55 -35.75 -27.56
N VAL A 13 -6.47 -34.82 -26.60
CA VAL A 13 -6.29 -33.37 -26.58
C VAL A 13 -5.97 -33.01 -25.12
N LEU A 14 -5.07 -32.06 -24.93
CA LEU A 14 -5.15 -30.97 -23.95
C LEU A 14 -5.68 -31.32 -22.53
N LEU A 15 -4.77 -31.65 -21.61
CA LEU A 15 -4.99 -31.37 -20.18
C LEU A 15 -4.61 -29.91 -19.92
N LEU A 16 -5.46 -28.99 -20.36
CA LEU A 16 -5.49 -27.63 -19.84
C LEU A 16 -6.66 -27.53 -18.85
N SER A 17 -6.34 -27.71 -17.59
CA SER A 17 -6.94 -26.86 -16.55
C SER A 17 -5.94 -26.75 -15.41
N ALA A 18 -4.81 -26.09 -15.69
CA ALA A 18 -4.35 -25.15 -14.68
C ALA A 18 -5.51 -24.16 -14.54
N THR A 19 -6.31 -24.31 -13.49
CA THR A 19 -7.30 -23.30 -13.14
C THR A 19 -6.52 -22.03 -12.84
N THR A 20 -6.29 -21.22 -13.87
CA THR A 20 -6.05 -19.80 -13.70
C THR A 20 -7.31 -19.31 -13.02
N PHE A 21 -7.25 -19.07 -11.72
CA PHE A 21 -8.34 -18.36 -11.04
C PHE A 21 -8.49 -17.04 -11.80
N ALA A 22 -9.57 -16.91 -12.56
CA ALA A 22 -9.88 -15.68 -13.24
C ALA A 22 -9.96 -14.59 -12.17
N GLN A 23 -9.09 -13.59 -12.25
CA GLN A 23 -9.15 -12.44 -11.37
C GLN A 23 -10.51 -11.77 -11.58
N ARG A 24 -11.26 -11.57 -10.49
CA ARG A 24 -12.60 -11.02 -10.53
C ARG A 24 -12.75 -9.92 -9.49
N TRP A 25 -13.26 -8.78 -9.92
CA TRP A 25 -13.75 -7.76 -9.01
C TRP A 25 -15.09 -8.18 -8.42
N GLN A 26 -15.13 -8.16 -7.10
CA GLN A 26 -16.35 -8.30 -6.32
C GLN A 26 -16.50 -7.06 -5.47
N ASN A 27 -17.64 -6.38 -5.63
CA ASN A 27 -18.01 -5.31 -4.72
C ASN A 27 -18.46 -5.95 -3.40
N ILE A 28 -17.80 -5.60 -2.30
CA ILE A 28 -18.20 -6.02 -0.96
C ILE A 28 -19.10 -4.93 -0.41
N ILE A 29 -20.41 -5.20 -0.37
CA ILE A 29 -21.42 -4.29 0.15
C ILE A 29 -21.64 -4.65 1.62
N PRO A 30 -21.56 -3.68 2.56
CA PRO A 30 -21.89 -3.94 3.95
C PRO A 30 -23.31 -4.47 4.09
N ASN A 31 -23.49 -5.52 4.89
CA ASN A 31 -24.77 -6.20 4.99
C ASN A 31 -25.89 -5.35 5.62
N SER A 32 -25.52 -4.44 6.53
CA SER A 32 -26.37 -3.41 7.17
C SER A 32 -25.52 -2.58 8.15
N GLY A 33 -26.14 -1.61 8.83
CA GLY A 33 -25.53 -0.91 9.97
C GLY A 33 -24.86 0.41 9.63
N ASP A 34 -24.27 1.03 10.65
CA ASP A 34 -23.49 2.25 10.51
C ASP A 34 -22.23 1.98 9.69
N VAL A 35 -21.89 2.93 8.82
CA VAL A 35 -20.71 2.87 7.96
C VAL A 35 -19.90 4.14 8.12
N PRO A 36 -18.57 4.09 7.93
CA PRO A 36 -17.77 5.30 7.91
C PRO A 36 -18.26 6.23 6.79
N ASP A 37 -18.26 7.53 7.07
CA ASP A 37 -18.57 8.53 6.04
C ASP A 37 -17.73 8.31 4.77
N PRO A 38 -18.31 8.54 3.57
CA PRO A 38 -17.55 8.55 2.32
C PRO A 38 -16.34 9.50 2.43
N ARG A 39 -15.16 8.96 2.16
CA ARG A 39 -13.90 9.67 2.35
C ARG A 39 -12.84 9.23 1.35
N SER A 40 -11.84 10.09 1.16
CA SER A 40 -10.66 9.81 0.34
C SER A 40 -9.40 9.85 1.19
N ASN A 41 -8.32 9.22 0.73
CA ASN A 41 -7.00 9.31 1.35
C ASN A 41 -6.97 8.91 2.83
N ALA A 42 -7.88 8.02 3.25
CA ALA A 42 -7.78 7.33 4.51
C ALA A 42 -6.67 6.28 4.43
N ALA A 43 -6.09 5.93 5.57
CA ALA A 43 -5.19 4.79 5.64
C ALA A 43 -5.95 3.54 6.06
N ALA A 44 -5.47 2.39 5.62
CA ALA A 44 -6.04 1.12 6.05
C ALA A 44 -4.94 0.07 6.23
N ILE A 45 -5.14 -0.82 7.19
CA ILE A 45 -4.36 -2.04 7.35
C ILE A 45 -5.28 -3.26 7.38
N TYR A 46 -4.72 -4.42 7.11
CA TYR A 46 -5.37 -5.69 7.37
C TYR A 46 -4.90 -6.24 8.72
N ASP A 47 -5.84 -6.54 9.61
CA ASP A 47 -5.62 -7.23 10.88
C ASP A 47 -5.87 -8.74 10.67
N PRO A 48 -4.81 -9.54 10.50
CA PRO A 48 -4.94 -10.97 10.22
C PRO A 48 -5.42 -11.79 11.41
N VAL A 49 -5.29 -11.28 12.64
CA VAL A 49 -5.69 -12.00 13.86
C VAL A 49 -7.21 -12.03 13.98
N ASN A 50 -7.86 -10.89 13.74
CA ASN A 50 -9.31 -10.77 13.82
C ASN A 50 -10.00 -10.85 12.44
N HIS A 51 -9.25 -11.05 11.35
CA HIS A 51 -9.75 -11.10 9.98
C HIS A 51 -10.61 -9.87 9.62
N ARG A 52 -10.06 -8.68 9.86
CA ARG A 52 -10.75 -7.40 9.63
C ARG A 52 -9.84 -6.37 8.96
N MET A 53 -10.43 -5.43 8.23
CA MET A 53 -9.72 -4.24 7.78
C MET A 53 -9.91 -3.13 8.81
N ILE A 54 -8.82 -2.44 9.17
CA ILE A 54 -8.88 -1.26 10.03
C ILE A 54 -8.71 -0.04 9.14
N LEU A 55 -9.64 0.90 9.22
CA LEU A 55 -9.66 2.16 8.51
C LEU A 55 -9.41 3.30 9.51
N PHE A 56 -8.52 4.21 9.17
CA PHE A 56 -8.27 5.39 9.96
C PHE A 56 -8.27 6.66 9.11
N ALA A 57 -8.91 7.70 9.67
CA ALA A 57 -8.83 9.07 9.18
C ALA A 57 -9.34 9.25 7.73
N GLY A 58 -8.79 10.22 7.01
CA GLY A 58 -9.16 10.56 5.64
C GLY A 58 -9.98 11.85 5.53
N LYS A 59 -10.22 12.27 4.28
CA LYS A 59 -10.91 13.51 3.95
C LYS A 59 -12.35 13.23 3.55
N ALA A 60 -13.30 13.66 4.39
CA ALA A 60 -14.73 13.62 4.12
C ALA A 60 -15.27 15.02 3.77
N SER A 61 -16.48 15.10 3.22
CA SER A 61 -17.14 16.38 2.92
C SER A 61 -17.45 17.20 4.19
N SER A 62 -17.61 16.51 5.31
CA SER A 62 -17.85 17.03 6.65
C SER A 62 -16.57 17.43 7.41
N GLY A 63 -15.40 17.23 6.80
CA GLY A 63 -14.10 17.56 7.38
C GLY A 63 -13.12 16.38 7.36
N ASP A 64 -11.88 16.67 7.72
CA ASP A 64 -10.86 15.63 7.93
C ASP A 64 -11.24 14.80 9.15
N ARG A 65 -10.95 13.50 9.10
CA ARG A 65 -11.35 12.52 10.11
C ARG A 65 -10.17 12.01 10.93
N ASN A 66 -10.42 11.57 12.16
CA ASN A 66 -9.51 10.81 13.03
C ASN A 66 -10.22 9.62 13.72
N ASP A 67 -11.40 9.25 13.24
CA ASP A 67 -12.13 8.06 13.66
C ASP A 67 -11.40 6.79 13.18
N VAL A 68 -11.70 5.68 13.87
CA VAL A 68 -11.18 4.35 13.58
C VAL A 68 -12.37 3.41 13.36
N TRP A 69 -12.38 2.75 12.21
CA TRP A 69 -13.43 1.80 11.86
C TRP A 69 -12.85 0.44 11.55
N ALA A 70 -13.51 -0.61 12.03
CA ALA A 70 -13.19 -1.99 11.68
C ALA A 70 -14.24 -2.54 10.69
N PHE A 71 -13.79 -3.17 9.62
CA PHE A 71 -14.63 -3.94 8.71
C PHE A 71 -14.33 -5.43 8.85
N ASP A 72 -15.24 -6.18 9.45
CA ASP A 72 -15.13 -7.63 9.61
C ASP A 72 -15.34 -8.32 8.24
N LEU A 73 -14.35 -9.09 7.79
CA LEU A 73 -14.36 -9.74 6.47
C LEU A 73 -15.15 -11.05 6.45
N ASN A 74 -15.52 -11.60 7.61
CA ASN A 74 -16.42 -12.75 7.71
C ASN A 74 -17.89 -12.32 7.62
N THR A 75 -18.25 -11.23 8.30
CA THR A 75 -19.63 -10.77 8.41
C THR A 75 -19.98 -9.64 7.45
N SER A 76 -18.99 -9.01 6.81
CA SER A 76 -19.14 -7.81 5.98
C SER A 76 -19.89 -6.70 6.74
N LEU A 77 -19.49 -6.44 7.98
CA LEU A 77 -20.07 -5.40 8.83
C LEU A 77 -18.99 -4.42 9.27
N TRP A 78 -19.36 -3.14 9.31
CA TRP A 78 -18.55 -2.09 9.90
C TRP A 78 -18.83 -1.98 11.39
N SER A 79 -17.83 -1.52 12.14
CA SER A 79 -17.95 -1.14 13.55
C SER A 79 -17.09 0.08 13.80
N ASP A 80 -17.67 1.10 14.43
CA ASP A 80 -16.92 2.24 14.93
C ASP A 80 -16.17 1.81 16.20
N ILE A 81 -14.84 1.78 16.12
CA ILE A 81 -13.95 1.42 17.21
C ILE A 81 -13.13 2.63 17.65
N THR A 82 -13.64 3.84 17.39
CA THR A 82 -12.99 5.09 17.80
C THR A 82 -12.94 5.17 19.32
N PRO A 83 -11.75 5.32 19.93
CA PRO A 83 -11.64 5.44 21.38
C PRO A 83 -12.38 6.67 21.89
N THR A 84 -13.26 6.49 22.88
CA THR A 84 -14.04 7.58 23.47
C THR A 84 -13.31 8.35 24.57
N SER A 85 -12.08 7.93 24.91
CA SER A 85 -11.26 8.53 25.96
C SER A 85 -9.78 8.34 25.65
N GLY A 86 -8.93 9.16 26.27
CA GLY A 86 -7.49 9.15 26.03
C GLY A 86 -7.07 10.12 24.92
N SER A 87 -5.76 10.23 24.71
CA SER A 87 -5.21 11.02 23.62
C SER A 87 -5.36 10.27 22.31
N ALA A 88 -5.55 11.01 21.21
CA ALA A 88 -5.66 10.45 19.87
C ALA A 88 -4.94 11.34 18.86
N PRO A 89 -4.51 10.79 17.72
CA PRO A 89 -3.94 11.60 16.66
C PRO A 89 -4.94 12.64 16.15
N ALA A 90 -4.42 13.81 15.75
CA ALA A 90 -5.23 14.83 15.09
C ALA A 90 -5.84 14.32 13.77
N PRO A 91 -7.02 14.83 13.36
CA PRO A 91 -7.62 14.56 12.05
C PRO A 91 -6.66 14.83 10.90
N ARG A 92 -6.61 13.89 9.94
CA ARG A 92 -5.64 13.94 8.84
C ARG A 92 -6.07 13.13 7.63
N PHE A 93 -5.47 13.41 6.48
CA PHE A 93 -5.54 12.58 5.27
C PHE A 93 -4.15 12.28 4.74
N THR A 94 -4.04 11.23 3.92
CA THR A 94 -2.78 10.61 3.47
C THR A 94 -1.79 10.22 4.59
N PRO A 95 -2.22 9.78 5.79
CA PRO A 95 -1.24 9.17 6.69
C PRO A 95 -0.75 7.86 6.08
N ASN A 96 0.50 7.49 6.38
CA ASN A 96 0.91 6.11 6.24
C ASN A 96 0.23 5.30 7.36
N ALA A 97 -0.09 4.04 7.07
CA ALA A 97 -0.40 3.06 8.11
C ALA A 97 0.31 1.74 7.79
N VAL A 98 0.92 1.15 8.81
CA VAL A 98 1.61 -0.13 8.72
C VAL A 98 1.19 -1.03 9.88
N TYR A 99 1.29 -2.35 9.69
CA TYR A 99 0.91 -3.33 10.70
C TYR A 99 2.16 -3.91 11.37
N ASP A 100 2.26 -3.73 12.69
CA ASP A 100 3.26 -4.40 13.53
C ASP A 100 2.62 -5.66 14.12
N ALA A 101 3.00 -6.81 13.56
CA ALA A 101 2.45 -8.11 13.94
C ALA A 101 2.91 -8.57 15.33
N VAL A 102 4.07 -8.11 15.80
CA VAL A 102 4.64 -8.54 17.09
C VAL A 102 3.83 -7.97 18.24
N ASP A 103 3.51 -6.67 18.18
CA ASP A 103 2.74 -5.97 19.20
C ASP A 103 1.25 -5.79 18.81
N HIS A 104 0.78 -6.52 17.77
CA HIS A 104 -0.60 -6.50 17.27
C HIS A 104 -1.21 -5.09 17.17
N ARG A 105 -0.57 -4.20 16.40
CA ARG A 105 -0.97 -2.79 16.33
C ARG A 105 -0.83 -2.18 14.94
N MET A 106 -1.62 -1.15 14.69
CA MET A 106 -1.42 -0.24 13.57
C MET A 106 -0.47 0.88 13.99
N ILE A 107 0.57 1.16 13.21
CA ILE A 107 1.40 2.35 13.38
C ILE A 107 1.11 3.33 12.26
N ILE A 108 0.81 4.57 12.61
CA ILE A 108 0.60 5.66 11.65
C ILE A 108 1.72 6.70 11.73
N TRP A 109 1.96 7.36 10.61
CA TRP A 109 2.85 8.51 10.53
C TRP A 109 2.44 9.44 9.39
N SER A 110 2.86 10.70 9.46
CA SER A 110 2.69 11.69 8.38
C SER A 110 1.21 12.05 8.12
N GLY A 111 0.96 12.82 7.07
CA GLY A 111 -0.35 13.26 6.63
C GLY A 111 -0.57 14.76 6.82
N GLN A 112 -1.74 15.20 6.37
CA GLN A 112 -2.14 16.61 6.47
C GLN A 112 -3.51 16.72 7.13
N GLY A 113 -3.63 17.61 8.11
CA GLY A 113 -4.89 18.12 8.63
C GLY A 113 -4.86 19.64 8.62
N ALA A 114 -5.04 20.27 9.78
CA ALA A 114 -4.83 21.72 9.95
C ALA A 114 -3.39 22.16 9.62
N ALA A 115 -2.42 21.25 9.79
CA ALA A 115 -1.03 21.40 9.37
C ALA A 115 -0.51 20.07 8.78
N PHE A 116 0.69 20.09 8.19
CA PHE A 116 1.42 18.85 7.91
C PHE A 116 1.90 18.23 9.22
N LEU A 117 2.01 16.91 9.26
CA LEU A 117 2.24 16.15 10.48
C LEU A 117 3.48 15.24 10.30
N ASN A 118 4.16 14.93 11.41
CA ASN A 118 5.24 13.94 11.51
C ASN A 118 5.23 13.20 12.86
N ASP A 119 4.15 13.32 13.62
CA ASP A 119 3.90 12.53 14.82
C ASP A 119 3.68 11.07 14.45
N VAL A 120 4.10 10.18 15.34
CA VAL A 120 3.97 8.73 15.18
C VAL A 120 3.05 8.22 16.27
N TRP A 121 2.01 7.49 15.87
CA TRP A 121 1.05 6.91 16.80
C TRP A 121 0.87 5.42 16.56
N ALA A 122 0.65 4.68 17.63
CA ALA A 122 0.26 3.28 17.61
C ALA A 122 -1.19 3.13 18.08
N PHE A 123 -1.99 2.36 17.34
CA PHE A 123 -3.31 1.89 17.76
C PHE A 123 -3.19 0.41 18.10
N ASP A 124 -3.28 0.09 19.38
CA ASP A 124 -3.34 -1.28 19.86
C ASP A 124 -4.67 -1.92 19.43
N LEU A 125 -4.61 -3.06 18.73
CA LEU A 125 -5.81 -3.70 18.15
C LEU A 125 -6.53 -4.61 19.13
N ALA A 126 -5.94 -4.90 20.29
CA ALA A 126 -6.55 -5.70 21.34
C ALA A 126 -7.30 -4.82 22.34
N SER A 127 -6.70 -3.71 22.78
CA SER A 127 -7.34 -2.74 23.67
C SER A 127 -8.11 -1.65 22.95
N GLU A 128 -7.91 -1.50 21.63
CA GLU A 128 -8.52 -0.46 20.80
C GLU A 128 -8.25 0.93 21.38
N THR A 129 -6.97 1.22 21.64
CA THR A 129 -6.51 2.49 22.22
C THR A 129 -5.28 3.04 21.50
N TRP A 130 -5.17 4.36 21.46
CA TRP A 130 -4.02 5.06 20.90
C TRP A 130 -2.92 5.30 21.95
N SER A 131 -1.67 5.23 21.50
CA SER A 131 -0.48 5.71 22.21
C SER A 131 0.44 6.47 21.26
N GLU A 132 0.95 7.62 21.69
CA GLU A 132 1.91 8.42 20.92
C GLU A 132 3.35 7.96 21.20
N PHE A 133 4.15 7.83 20.14
CA PHE A 133 5.60 7.73 20.28
C PHE A 133 6.22 9.12 20.24
N THR A 134 7.20 9.35 21.11
CA THR A 134 7.92 10.64 21.19
C THR A 134 9.39 10.48 20.82
N PRO A 135 9.72 10.22 19.54
CA PRO A 135 11.11 10.08 19.13
C PRO A 135 11.87 11.40 19.28
N PRO A 136 13.15 11.34 19.72
CA PRO A 136 14.02 12.51 19.74
C PRO A 136 14.38 12.95 18.31
N ASP A 137 14.96 14.14 18.21
CA ASP A 137 15.63 14.57 16.98
C ASP A 137 16.96 13.81 16.77
N PRO A 138 17.40 13.60 15.52
CA PRO A 138 16.77 14.05 14.28
C PRO A 138 15.59 13.16 13.86
N LYS A 139 14.54 13.78 13.32
CA LYS A 139 13.38 13.09 12.71
C LYS A 139 12.98 13.75 11.38
N PRO A 140 12.28 13.03 10.49
CA PRO A 140 11.83 13.62 9.24
C PRO A 140 10.90 14.81 9.47
N ASN A 141 11.04 15.84 8.64
CA ASN A 141 10.12 17.00 8.63
C ASN A 141 8.65 16.56 8.51
N ILE A 142 7.74 17.36 9.07
CA ILE A 142 6.29 17.31 8.79
C ILE A 142 6.07 17.15 7.28
N ARG A 143 5.18 16.27 6.81
CA ARG A 143 4.92 16.07 5.37
C ARG A 143 3.66 15.26 5.14
N TYR A 144 3.24 15.15 3.88
CA TYR A 144 2.19 14.23 3.45
C TYR A 144 2.53 13.58 2.11
N GLY A 145 1.69 12.64 1.68
CA GLY A 145 1.83 12.01 0.37
C GLY A 145 3.09 11.17 0.25
N THR A 146 3.47 10.56 1.36
CA THR A 146 4.52 9.54 1.44
C THR A 146 3.91 8.17 1.15
N ALA A 147 4.76 7.17 0.97
CA ALA A 147 4.38 5.77 1.15
C ALA A 147 5.37 5.10 2.09
N ALA A 148 4.88 4.13 2.87
CA ALA A 148 5.69 3.38 3.81
C ALA A 148 5.36 1.89 3.79
N VAL A 149 6.30 1.09 4.25
CA VAL A 149 6.12 -0.34 4.55
C VAL A 149 6.63 -0.63 5.96
N PHE A 150 6.20 -1.75 6.54
CA PHE A 150 6.83 -2.29 7.73
C PHE A 150 7.90 -3.30 7.32
N ASP A 151 9.10 -3.17 7.88
CA ASP A 151 10.14 -4.20 7.87
C ASP A 151 9.91 -5.07 9.12
N PRO A 152 9.34 -6.28 8.99
CA PRO A 152 9.06 -7.14 10.14
C PRO A 152 10.31 -7.77 10.75
N LEU A 153 11.46 -7.75 10.06
CA LEU A 153 12.70 -8.33 10.57
C LEU A 153 13.44 -7.34 11.47
N ALA A 154 13.50 -6.08 11.05
CA ALA A 154 14.06 -5.00 11.86
C ALA A 154 13.05 -4.37 12.83
N ARG A 155 11.74 -4.59 12.60
CA ARG A 155 10.61 -3.91 13.27
C ARG A 155 10.60 -2.41 13.05
N ASP A 156 10.84 -2.01 11.80
CA ASP A 156 10.89 -0.60 11.40
C ASP A 156 9.70 -0.21 10.51
N LEU A 157 9.18 1.01 10.69
CA LEU A 157 8.45 1.68 9.60
C LEU A 157 9.48 2.33 8.67
N VAL A 158 9.48 1.95 7.39
CA VAL A 158 10.37 2.54 6.37
C VAL A 158 9.53 3.39 5.43
N THR A 159 9.94 4.65 5.20
CA THR A 159 9.20 5.63 4.39
C THR A 159 10.13 6.38 3.43
N PHE A 160 9.57 6.83 2.32
CA PHE A 160 10.28 7.63 1.32
C PHE A 160 9.56 8.95 1.01
N ALA A 161 10.34 10.01 0.83
CA ALA A 161 9.94 11.26 0.19
C ALA A 161 8.74 11.98 0.83
N GLY A 162 7.80 12.51 0.04
CA GLY A 162 6.64 13.29 0.48
C GLY A 162 6.70 14.75 0.07
N PHE A 163 5.70 15.54 0.46
CA PHE A 163 5.59 16.97 0.12
C PHE A 163 5.20 17.83 1.32
N THR A 164 5.70 19.07 1.30
CA THR A 164 5.35 20.16 2.21
C THR A 164 5.38 21.52 1.51
N SER A 165 5.14 22.60 2.26
CA SER A 165 5.44 23.96 1.84
C SER A 165 6.92 24.21 1.48
N GLN A 166 7.86 23.37 1.93
CA GLN A 166 9.28 23.44 1.55
C GLN A 166 9.59 22.73 0.22
N GLY A 167 8.60 22.03 -0.36
CA GLY A 167 8.76 21.25 -1.59
C GLY A 167 8.64 19.75 -1.35
N ARG A 168 9.11 18.98 -2.34
CA ARG A 168 9.19 17.52 -2.29
C ARG A 168 10.52 17.09 -1.71
N PHE A 169 10.53 15.91 -1.10
CA PHE A 169 11.75 15.30 -0.57
C PHE A 169 12.10 14.03 -1.37
N ASP A 170 13.35 13.61 -1.26
CA ASP A 170 13.94 12.38 -1.81
C ASP A 170 14.69 11.57 -0.72
N ASP A 171 14.38 11.85 0.54
CA ASP A 171 14.96 11.19 1.70
C ASP A 171 14.27 9.86 2.03
N THR A 172 15.04 8.93 2.59
CA THR A 172 14.55 7.64 3.11
C THR A 172 14.80 7.58 4.60
N TRP A 173 13.76 7.25 5.35
CA TRP A 173 13.81 7.20 6.81
C TRP A 173 13.26 5.87 7.34
N ARG A 174 13.85 5.40 8.44
CA ARG A 174 13.35 4.29 9.24
C ARG A 174 12.96 4.78 10.62
N PHE A 175 11.80 4.40 11.09
CA PHE A 175 11.41 4.55 12.49
C PHE A 175 11.60 3.21 13.18
N ASP A 176 12.62 3.14 14.03
CA ASP A 176 12.88 2.02 14.91
C ASP A 176 11.87 2.06 16.05
N VAL A 177 10.98 1.07 16.05
CA VAL A 177 9.87 0.99 16.99
C VAL A 177 10.34 0.59 18.38
N GLU A 178 11.39 -0.22 18.49
CA GLU A 178 11.90 -0.70 19.78
C GLU A 178 12.66 0.40 20.52
N ASN A 179 13.51 1.14 19.80
CA ASN A 179 14.31 2.23 20.37
C ASN A 179 13.62 3.59 20.30
N VAL A 180 12.45 3.67 19.65
CA VAL A 180 11.65 4.89 19.47
C VAL A 180 12.50 6.01 18.89
N ALA A 181 13.15 5.73 17.75
CA ALA A 181 14.09 6.65 17.13
C ALA A 181 13.99 6.63 15.59
N TRP A 182 14.17 7.79 14.99
CA TRP A 182 14.27 7.91 13.54
C TRP A 182 15.72 7.82 13.08
N ASN A 183 15.95 7.07 12.02
CA ASN A 183 17.24 6.93 11.35
C ASN A 183 17.11 7.38 9.90
N ASN A 184 17.91 8.37 9.49
CA ASN A 184 18.01 8.74 8.08
C ASN A 184 18.90 7.71 7.38
N VAL A 185 18.31 6.94 6.47
CA VAL A 185 18.98 5.89 5.70
C VAL A 185 19.03 6.24 4.22
N THR A 186 18.91 7.53 3.87
CA THR A 186 19.02 8.00 2.50
C THR A 186 20.39 7.62 1.93
N PRO A 187 20.45 6.82 0.86
CA PRO A 187 21.73 6.49 0.23
C PRO A 187 22.41 7.74 -0.32
N ALA A 188 23.74 7.78 -0.29
CA ALA A 188 24.50 8.91 -0.83
C ALA A 188 24.33 9.07 -2.36
N GLN A 189 24.01 7.97 -3.07
CA GLN A 189 23.81 7.93 -4.51
C GLN A 189 22.79 6.85 -4.88
N GLY A 190 22.17 7.00 -6.05
CA GLY A 190 21.24 6.00 -6.61
C GLY A 190 19.84 6.04 -5.99
N ASN A 191 19.49 7.10 -5.25
CA ASN A 191 18.14 7.32 -4.74
C ASN A 191 17.18 7.78 -5.86
N PRO A 192 15.88 7.46 -5.75
CA PRO A 192 14.87 8.04 -6.63
C PRO A 192 14.80 9.56 -6.44
N LEU A 193 14.41 10.29 -7.49
CA LEU A 193 14.16 11.74 -7.41
C LEU A 193 12.99 12.08 -6.48
N GLU A 194 12.97 13.34 -6.03
CA GLU A 194 11.97 13.86 -5.12
C GLU A 194 10.55 13.74 -5.68
N ARG A 195 9.64 13.23 -4.85
CA ARG A 195 8.28 12.88 -5.30
C ARG A 195 7.28 12.87 -4.16
N CYS A 196 6.01 12.89 -4.50
CA CYS A 196 4.92 12.62 -3.56
C CYS A 196 3.81 11.81 -4.22
N LEU A 197 2.89 11.29 -3.41
CA LEU A 197 1.70 10.53 -3.82
C LEU A 197 2.02 9.29 -4.65
N HIS A 198 3.22 8.76 -4.45
CA HIS A 198 3.64 7.45 -4.92
C HIS A 198 3.01 6.37 -4.03
N SER A 199 3.21 5.13 -4.42
CA SER A 199 2.65 3.96 -3.74
C SER A 199 3.76 2.96 -3.48
N ALA A 200 3.67 2.23 -2.37
CA ALA A 200 4.67 1.24 -1.98
C ALA A 200 4.02 -0.04 -1.44
N SER A 201 4.73 -1.16 -1.60
CA SER A 201 4.34 -2.46 -1.03
C SER A 201 5.58 -3.24 -0.60
N TYR A 202 5.42 -4.11 0.38
CA TYR A 202 6.50 -4.95 0.91
C TYR A 202 6.59 -6.26 0.13
N ASP A 203 7.71 -6.47 -0.56
CA ASP A 203 8.11 -7.73 -1.18
C ASP A 203 8.78 -8.61 -0.12
N SER A 204 7.98 -9.48 0.51
CA SER A 204 8.44 -10.34 1.61
C SER A 204 9.37 -11.47 1.15
N LEU A 205 9.37 -11.85 -0.13
CA LEU A 205 10.25 -12.89 -0.67
C LEU A 205 11.70 -12.41 -0.78
N ASN A 206 11.91 -11.15 -1.18
CA ASN A 206 13.27 -10.59 -1.33
C ASN A 206 13.64 -9.54 -0.28
N HIS A 207 12.77 -9.28 0.70
CA HIS A 207 13.00 -8.30 1.75
C HIS A 207 13.19 -6.87 1.20
N ARG A 208 12.23 -6.38 0.40
CA ARG A 208 12.32 -5.07 -0.26
C ARG A 208 11.04 -4.25 -0.13
N MET A 209 11.17 -2.93 -0.09
CA MET A 209 10.06 -2.04 -0.45
C MET A 209 10.05 -1.88 -1.97
N ILE A 210 8.91 -2.12 -2.61
CA ILE A 210 8.71 -1.81 -4.02
C ILE A 210 7.86 -0.55 -4.13
N MET A 211 8.41 0.49 -4.75
CA MET A 211 7.75 1.78 -4.97
C MET A 211 7.41 1.96 -6.45
N TYR A 212 6.23 2.50 -6.75
CA TYR A 212 5.84 2.88 -8.10
C TYR A 212 5.27 4.30 -8.16
N GLY A 213 5.71 5.02 -9.20
CA GLY A 213 5.12 6.27 -9.67
C GLY A 213 5.19 7.42 -8.68
N GLY A 214 4.05 8.09 -8.50
CA GLY A 214 3.94 9.38 -7.80
C GLY A 214 4.00 10.55 -8.77
N GLN A 215 4.32 11.73 -8.25
CA GLN A 215 4.48 12.93 -9.05
C GLN A 215 5.65 13.80 -8.62
N ASN A 216 6.30 14.40 -9.61
CA ASN A 216 7.17 15.57 -9.45
C ASN A 216 6.65 16.73 -10.34
N ALA A 217 7.38 17.12 -11.39
CA ALA A 217 6.89 18.07 -12.39
C ALA A 217 5.67 17.53 -13.16
N GLY A 218 5.50 16.20 -13.18
CA GLY A 218 4.34 15.50 -13.68
C GLY A 218 4.25 14.10 -13.08
N PRO A 219 3.26 13.30 -13.51
CA PRO A 219 3.13 11.90 -13.09
C PRO A 219 4.35 11.06 -13.49
N LEU A 220 4.82 10.21 -12.59
CA LEU A 220 5.97 9.34 -12.77
C LEU A 220 5.53 7.90 -13.06
N ALA A 221 6.31 7.19 -13.88
CA ALA A 221 6.02 5.83 -14.37
C ALA A 221 7.10 4.81 -13.99
N ASP A 222 8.08 5.24 -13.21
CA ASP A 222 9.21 4.44 -12.78
C ASP A 222 8.83 3.52 -11.61
N ILE A 223 9.62 2.46 -11.46
CA ILE A 223 9.50 1.48 -10.38
C ILE A 223 10.87 1.31 -9.74
N TRP A 224 10.89 1.32 -8.42
CA TRP A 224 12.10 1.25 -7.62
C TRP A 224 11.98 0.18 -6.55
N ALA A 225 13.07 -0.49 -6.25
CA ALA A 225 13.19 -1.40 -5.12
C ALA A 225 14.18 -0.84 -4.10
N PHE A 226 13.78 -0.77 -2.84
CA PHE A 226 14.68 -0.49 -1.72
C PHE A 226 14.98 -1.79 -0.99
N ASP A 227 16.25 -2.17 -0.95
CA ASP A 227 16.72 -3.30 -0.17
C ASP A 227 16.69 -2.94 1.32
N LEU A 228 15.86 -3.64 2.08
CA LEU A 228 15.67 -3.37 3.50
C LEU A 228 16.83 -3.91 4.38
N THR A 229 17.75 -4.67 3.81
CA THR A 229 18.95 -5.12 4.52
C THR A 229 20.10 -4.15 4.30
N GLN A 230 20.27 -3.70 3.06
CA GLN A 230 21.41 -2.89 2.62
C GLN A 230 21.16 -1.39 2.69
N ASN A 231 19.90 -0.97 2.86
CA ASN A 231 19.48 0.43 2.76
C ASN A 231 19.94 1.05 1.43
N SER A 232 19.61 0.41 0.32
CA SER A 232 19.98 0.88 -1.02
C SER A 232 18.82 0.78 -1.99
N TRP A 233 18.67 1.80 -2.82
CA TRP A 233 17.69 1.84 -3.89
C TRP A 233 18.27 1.23 -5.18
N THR A 234 17.39 0.63 -5.99
CA THR A 234 17.68 0.18 -7.35
C THR A 234 16.48 0.46 -8.22
N GLU A 235 16.67 1.16 -9.34
CA GLU A 235 15.63 1.34 -10.35
C GLU A 235 15.41 0.01 -11.07
N LEU A 236 14.17 -0.47 -11.10
CA LEU A 236 13.81 -1.61 -11.92
C LEU A 236 13.47 -1.07 -13.30
N THR A 237 14.15 -1.54 -14.35
CA THR A 237 14.04 -1.00 -15.72
C THR A 237 13.36 -2.01 -16.65
N PRO A 238 12.06 -2.26 -16.49
CA PRO A 238 11.35 -3.26 -17.28
C PRO A 238 11.15 -2.83 -18.73
N SER A 239 10.96 -3.83 -19.60
CA SER A 239 10.53 -3.57 -20.98
C SER A 239 9.07 -3.12 -20.99
N GLY A 240 8.83 -1.84 -21.28
CA GLY A 240 7.52 -1.22 -21.19
C GLY A 240 7.15 -0.83 -19.75
N SER A 241 6.20 0.09 -19.59
CA SER A 241 5.68 0.51 -18.28
C SER A 241 4.26 1.06 -18.43
N PRO A 242 3.36 0.84 -17.45
CA PRO A 242 2.11 1.58 -17.38
C PRO A 242 2.37 3.09 -17.40
N PRO A 243 1.47 3.91 -17.98
CA PRO A 243 1.60 5.35 -17.96
C PRO A 243 1.72 5.89 -16.52
N GLY A 244 2.52 6.95 -16.38
CA GLY A 244 2.81 7.54 -15.08
C GLY A 244 1.57 8.02 -14.36
N ARG A 245 1.56 7.86 -13.03
CA ARG A 245 0.39 8.12 -12.19
C ARG A 245 0.77 8.37 -10.74
N TYR A 246 -0.10 9.08 -10.04
CA TYR A 246 -0.07 9.28 -8.60
C TYR A 246 -1.41 8.84 -7.97
N PHE A 247 -1.47 8.65 -6.65
CA PHE A 247 -2.63 8.09 -5.94
C PHE A 247 -3.04 6.68 -6.40
N ALA A 248 -2.13 5.91 -6.98
CA ALA A 248 -2.41 4.51 -7.28
C ALA A 248 -2.41 3.68 -5.99
N ALA A 249 -3.24 2.64 -5.94
CA ALA A 249 -3.16 1.63 -4.88
C ALA A 249 -2.17 0.54 -5.29
N THR A 250 -1.36 0.06 -4.36
CA THR A 250 -0.41 -1.05 -4.57
C THR A 250 -0.61 -2.16 -3.57
N ILE A 251 -0.49 -3.40 -4.01
CA ILE A 251 -0.43 -4.57 -3.14
C ILE A 251 0.57 -5.59 -3.68
N TYR A 252 1.28 -6.27 -2.77
CA TYR A 252 2.15 -7.37 -3.11
C TYR A 252 1.38 -8.70 -3.12
N ASP A 253 1.48 -9.43 -4.22
CA ASP A 253 0.92 -10.78 -4.40
C ASP A 253 2.05 -11.80 -4.27
N ALA A 254 2.27 -12.27 -3.04
CA ALA A 254 3.32 -13.23 -2.71
C ALA A 254 3.18 -14.56 -3.46
N ARG A 255 1.96 -14.96 -3.84
CA ARG A 255 1.72 -16.25 -4.52
C ARG A 255 2.26 -16.26 -5.94
N ASN A 256 2.21 -15.11 -6.61
CA ASN A 256 2.69 -14.95 -7.99
C ASN A 256 3.95 -14.08 -8.07
N HIS A 257 4.54 -13.73 -6.93
CA HIS A 257 5.73 -12.89 -6.81
C HIS A 257 5.66 -11.61 -7.68
N ARG A 258 4.59 -10.84 -7.48
CA ARG A 258 4.32 -9.63 -8.27
C ARG A 258 3.74 -8.50 -7.44
N VAL A 259 3.86 -7.26 -7.95
CA VAL A 259 3.12 -6.11 -7.41
C VAL A 259 1.93 -5.80 -8.31
N ILE A 260 0.77 -5.60 -7.72
CA ILE A 260 -0.44 -5.18 -8.43
C ILE A 260 -0.67 -3.70 -8.15
N ILE A 261 -0.95 -2.94 -9.22
CA ILE A 261 -1.29 -1.52 -9.18
C ILE A 261 -2.70 -1.33 -9.69
N PHE A 262 -3.51 -0.58 -8.95
CA PHE A 262 -4.86 -0.22 -9.35
C PHE A 262 -5.07 1.28 -9.41
N GLY A 263 -5.71 1.71 -10.51
CA GLY A 263 -6.21 3.06 -10.70
C GLY A 263 -5.11 4.13 -10.72
N GLY A 264 -5.31 5.17 -9.91
CA GLY A 264 -4.47 6.37 -9.87
C GLY A 264 -4.89 7.45 -10.88
N ASN A 265 -4.20 8.58 -10.83
CA ASN A 265 -4.41 9.75 -11.68
C ASN A 265 -3.19 9.98 -12.57
N ARG A 266 -3.41 10.06 -13.89
CA ARG A 266 -2.40 10.25 -14.94
C ARG A 266 -2.15 11.72 -15.30
N GLY A 267 -2.58 12.64 -14.45
CA GLY A 267 -2.52 14.08 -14.71
C GLY A 267 -3.55 14.56 -15.75
N ASN A 268 -3.40 15.81 -16.20
CA ASN A 268 -4.41 16.53 -16.96
C ASN A 268 -4.86 15.86 -18.27
N ASN A 269 -3.98 15.08 -18.91
CA ASN A 269 -4.28 14.44 -20.19
C ASN A 269 -4.83 13.01 -20.07
N GLY A 270 -4.71 12.38 -18.90
CA GLY A 270 -5.09 10.97 -18.70
C GLY A 270 -6.14 10.72 -17.63
N GLY A 271 -6.37 11.69 -16.73
CA GLY A 271 -7.40 11.61 -15.69
C GLY A 271 -7.23 10.45 -14.71
N VAL A 272 -8.29 10.20 -13.94
CA VAL A 272 -8.40 9.02 -13.06
C VAL A 272 -8.69 7.79 -13.92
N THR A 273 -7.97 6.69 -13.65
CA THR A 273 -8.13 5.43 -14.37
C THR A 273 -8.62 4.31 -13.46
N LYS A 274 -9.15 3.25 -14.07
CA LYS A 274 -9.63 2.01 -13.42
C LYS A 274 -8.77 0.80 -13.81
N GLU A 275 -7.62 1.05 -14.42
CA GLU A 275 -6.73 0.01 -14.88
C GLU A 275 -6.11 -0.77 -13.73
N VAL A 276 -5.85 -2.04 -14.00
CA VAL A 276 -5.08 -2.94 -13.15
C VAL A 276 -3.84 -3.37 -13.90
N TRP A 277 -2.68 -3.20 -13.29
CA TRP A 277 -1.39 -3.64 -13.83
C TRP A 277 -0.70 -4.56 -12.84
N ALA A 278 -0.05 -5.60 -13.35
CA ALA A 278 0.81 -6.49 -12.57
C ALA A 278 2.25 -6.34 -13.03
N PHE A 279 3.15 -6.21 -12.07
CA PHE A 279 4.59 -6.25 -12.29
C PHE A 279 5.18 -7.55 -11.74
N ASP A 280 5.60 -8.45 -12.62
CA ASP A 280 6.31 -9.66 -12.23
C ASP A 280 7.73 -9.30 -11.74
N LEU A 281 8.01 -9.55 -10.47
CA LEU A 281 9.29 -9.18 -9.84
C LEU A 281 10.44 -10.11 -10.23
N THR A 282 10.15 -11.26 -10.83
CA THR A 282 11.15 -12.22 -11.33
C THR A 282 11.51 -11.89 -12.77
N ALA A 283 10.51 -11.78 -13.64
CA ALA A 283 10.68 -11.52 -15.05
C ALA A 283 10.99 -10.03 -15.35
N SER A 284 10.71 -9.13 -14.40
CA SER A 284 10.79 -7.67 -14.59
C SER A 284 9.96 -7.20 -15.79
N THR A 285 8.71 -7.64 -15.85
CA THR A 285 7.78 -7.31 -16.94
C THR A 285 6.43 -6.87 -16.42
N TRP A 286 5.80 -5.93 -17.14
CA TRP A 286 4.44 -5.49 -16.87
C TRP A 286 3.42 -6.25 -17.70
N GLU A 287 2.29 -6.58 -17.08
CA GLU A 287 1.10 -7.09 -17.73
C GLU A 287 -0.11 -6.24 -17.31
N GLN A 288 -0.91 -5.80 -18.27
CA GLN A 288 -2.21 -5.22 -17.94
C GLN A 288 -3.19 -6.35 -17.63
N LEU A 289 -3.68 -6.37 -16.40
CA LEU A 289 -4.70 -7.32 -16.00
C LEU A 289 -6.08 -6.81 -16.45
N LEU A 290 -6.93 -7.73 -16.89
CA LEU A 290 -8.31 -7.44 -17.28
C LEU A 290 -9.29 -8.25 -16.41
N PRO A 291 -9.42 -7.93 -15.11
CA PRO A 291 -10.28 -8.71 -14.23
C PRO A 291 -11.75 -8.54 -14.64
N ALA A 292 -12.49 -9.66 -14.60
CA ALA A 292 -13.92 -9.65 -14.87
C ALA A 292 -14.71 -9.10 -13.66
N GLY A 293 -16.02 -8.87 -13.83
CA GLY A 293 -16.92 -8.49 -12.73
C GLY A 293 -17.18 -6.99 -12.60
N ASN A 294 -17.51 -6.55 -11.39
CA ASN A 294 -17.95 -5.19 -11.13
C ASN A 294 -16.74 -4.29 -10.86
N LEU A 295 -16.19 -3.69 -11.92
CA LEU A 295 -15.12 -2.70 -11.80
C LEU A 295 -15.62 -1.49 -10.96
N PRO A 296 -14.83 -1.00 -9.98
CA PRO A 296 -15.12 0.24 -9.24
C PRO A 296 -15.22 1.42 -10.20
#